data_AF-A0A0D0CP67-F1
#
_entry.id   AF-A0A0D0CP67-F1
#
_cell.length_a   1.000
_cell.length_b   1.000
_cell.length_c   1.000
_cell.angle_alpha   90.00
_cell.angle_beta   90.00
_cell.angle_gamma   90.00
#
_symmetry.space_group_name_H-M   'P 1'
#
loop_
_entity.id
_entity.type
_entity.pdbx_description
1 polymer ?
#
loop_
_entity_poly.entity_id
_entity_poly.type
_entity_poly.pdbx_seq_one_letter_code
_entity_poly.pdbx_strand_id
1 'polypeptide(L)' 'HDDSLEWLAEQEMQLRTGQANDALRELCLALADKVMLFCTNVRHSSSQTTTSRAWGQVMAVGASE' A
#
# COMPACT_ATOMS: atom_id res chain seq x y z
N HIS A 1 -37.98 17.05 0.56
CA HIS A 1 -36.73 17.78 0.26
C HIS A 1 -35.63 17.36 1.24
N ASP A 2 -35.98 16.99 2.48
CA ASP A 2 -35.07 16.39 3.46
C ASP A 2 -34.57 14.99 3.07
N ASP A 3 -35.46 14.14 2.54
CA ASP A 3 -35.13 12.77 2.09
C ASP A 3 -34.01 12.72 1.02
N SER A 4 -33.87 13.81 0.24
CA SER A 4 -32.82 13.91 -0.79
C SER A 4 -31.45 14.24 -0.19
N LEU A 5 -31.41 14.95 0.95
CA LEU A 5 -30.17 15.28 1.65
C LEU A 5 -29.67 14.09 2.46
N GLU A 6 -30.59 13.35 3.08
CA GLU A 6 -30.27 12.11 3.80
C GLU A 6 -29.66 11.07 2.86
N TRP A 7 -30.28 10.84 1.69
CA TRP A 7 -29.73 9.95 0.67
C TRP A 7 -28.34 10.38 0.19
N LEU A 8 -28.12 11.68 -0.04
CA LEU A 8 -26.79 12.19 -0.42
C LEU A 8 -25.75 11.97 0.69
N ALA A 9 -26.12 12.15 1.95
CA ALA A 9 -25.22 11.92 3.08
C ALA A 9 -24.81 10.46 3.19
N GLU A 10 -25.73 9.52 2.94
CA GLU A 10 -25.41 8.09 2.90
C GLU A 10 -24.44 7.74 1.77
N GLN A 11 -24.67 8.28 0.57
CA GLN A 11 -23.78 8.05 -0.57
C GLN A 11 -22.38 8.62 -0.34
N GLU A 12 -22.28 9.83 0.23
CA GLU A 12 -21.00 10.43 0.58
C GLU A 12 -20.25 9.62 1.65
N MET A 13 -20.98 9.08 2.65
CA MET A 13 -20.39 8.21 3.66
C MET A 13 -19.81 6.93 3.05
N GLN A 14 -20.55 6.30 2.15
CA GLN A 14 -20.09 5.10 1.44
C GLN A 14 -18.88 5.41 0.56
N LEU A 15 -18.89 6.53 -0.15
CA LEU A 15 -17.77 6.97 -0.98
C LEU A 15 -16.49 7.17 -0.16
N ARG A 16 -16.57 7.91 0.95
CA ARG A 16 -15.40 8.13 1.83
C ARG A 16 -14.88 6.83 2.42
N THR A 17 -15.78 5.92 2.78
CA THR A 17 -15.41 4.60 3.28
C THR A 17 -14.67 3.80 2.19
N GLY A 18 -15.18 3.83 0.96
CA GLY A 18 -14.52 3.22 -0.20
C GLY A 18 -13.11 3.78 -0.42
N GLN A 19 -12.99 5.10 -0.48
CA GLN A 19 -11.70 5.79 -0.67
C GLN A 19 -10.68 5.46 0.43
N ALA A 20 -11.11 5.43 1.70
CA ALA A 20 -10.24 5.04 2.80
C ALA A 20 -9.79 3.57 2.70
N ASN A 21 -10.68 2.68 2.27
CA ASN A 21 -10.36 1.27 2.07
C ASN A 21 -9.41 1.06 0.88
N ASP A 22 -9.57 1.81 -0.19
CA ASP A 22 -8.69 1.75 -1.37
C ASP A 22 -7.28 2.22 -1.00
N ALA A 23 -7.15 3.36 -0.31
CA ALA A 23 -5.85 3.84 0.18
C ALA A 23 -5.20 2.83 1.15
N LEU A 24 -5.98 2.23 2.07
CA LEU A 24 -5.48 1.18 2.96
C LEU A 24 -5.03 -0.06 2.18
N ARG A 25 -5.80 -0.45 1.15
CA ARG A 25 -5.46 -1.59 0.30
C ARG A 25 -4.14 -1.37 -0.42
N GLU A 26 -3.91 -0.19 -0.98
CA GLU A 26 -2.66 0.18 -1.63
C GLU A 26 -1.47 0.10 -0.67
N LEU A 27 -1.62 0.63 0.55
CA LEU A 27 -0.60 0.51 1.60
C LEU A 27 -0.30 -0.95 1.95
N CYS A 28 -1.34 -1.79 2.10
CA CYS A 28 -1.18 -3.21 2.37
C CYS A 28 -0.47 -3.96 1.23
N LEU A 29 -0.77 -3.64 -0.03
CA LEU A 29 -0.10 -4.22 -1.19
C LEU A 29 1.38 -3.83 -1.23
N ALA A 30 1.69 -2.54 -1.08
CA ALA A 30 3.07 -2.06 -1.04
C ALA A 30 3.86 -2.70 0.12
N LEU A 31 3.23 -2.90 1.28
CA LEU A 31 3.86 -3.59 2.41
C LEU A 31 4.10 -5.07 2.12
N ALA A 32 3.11 -5.77 1.53
CA ALA A 32 3.25 -7.18 1.17
C ALA A 32 4.41 -7.39 0.18
N ASP A 33 4.53 -6.52 -0.82
CA ASP A 33 5.63 -6.55 -1.79
C ASP A 33 6.99 -6.32 -1.11
N LYS A 34 7.08 -5.35 -0.19
CA LYS A 34 8.31 -5.11 0.61
C LYS A 34 8.69 -6.32 1.44
N VAL A 35 7.72 -6.94 2.12
CA VAL A 35 7.95 -8.14 2.93
C VAL A 35 8.41 -9.31 2.06
N MET A 36 7.80 -9.48 0.89
CA MET A 36 8.21 -10.50 -0.07
C MET A 36 9.66 -10.31 -0.50
N LEU A 37 10.04 -9.10 -0.95
CA LEU A 37 11.41 -8.77 -1.35
C LEU A 37 12.42 -8.91 -0.20
N PHE A 38 12.03 -8.55 1.02
CA PHE A 38 12.88 -8.76 2.18
C PHE A 38 13.15 -10.25 2.41
N CYS A 39 12.10 -11.07 2.40
CA CYS A 39 12.22 -12.50 2.62
C CYS A 39 13.00 -13.22 1.51
N THR A 40 12.82 -12.83 0.24
CA THR A 40 13.45 -13.50 -0.90
C THR A 40 14.86 -12.99 -1.17
N ASN A 41 15.06 -11.67 -1.15
CA ASN A 41 16.28 -11.05 -1.66
C ASN A 41 17.21 -10.56 -0.55
N VAL A 42 16.67 -9.99 0.53
CA VAL A 42 17.49 -9.45 1.63
C VAL A 42 17.96 -10.58 2.55
N ARG A 43 17.04 -11.40 3.06
CA ARG A 43 17.33 -12.43 4.05
C ARG A 43 18.35 -13.49 3.58
N HIS A 44 18.38 -13.77 2.28
CA HIS A 44 19.26 -14.77 1.68
C HIS A 44 20.52 -14.18 1.03
N SER A 45 20.72 -12.85 1.13
CA SER A 45 21.91 -12.21 0.57
C SER A 45 23.16 -12.58 1.36
N SER A 46 24.21 -13.02 0.66
CA SER A 46 25.47 -13.50 1.25
C SER A 46 26.61 -12.49 1.19
N SER A 47 26.42 -11.34 0.54
CA SER A 47 27.42 -10.29 0.40
C SER A 47 26.84 -8.91 0.64
N GLN A 48 27.63 -8.00 1.19
CA GLN A 48 27.22 -6.63 1.48
C GLN A 48 26.70 -5.91 0.22
N THR A 49 27.33 -6.13 -0.93
CA THR A 49 26.90 -5.56 -2.22
C THR A 49 25.51 -6.08 -2.62
N THR A 50 25.29 -7.39 -2.48
CA THR A 50 23.98 -8.01 -2.79
C THR A 50 22.90 -7.54 -1.81
N THR A 51 23.22 -7.43 -0.51
CA THR A 51 22.31 -6.90 0.51
C THR A 51 21.92 -5.46 0.23
N SER A 52 22.89 -4.60 -0.12
CA SER A 52 22.63 -3.19 -0.47
C SER A 52 21.72 -3.05 -1.68
N ARG A 53 21.94 -3.86 -2.74
CA ARG A 53 21.07 -3.88 -3.92
C ARG A 53 19.65 -4.36 -3.58
N ALA A 54 19.53 -5.41 -2.75
CA ALA A 54 18.24 -5.95 -2.31
C ALA A 54 17.44 -4.93 -1.48
N TRP A 55 18.11 -4.19 -0.58
CA TRP A 55 17.48 -3.07 0.12
C TRP A 55 17.04 -1.95 -0.83
N GLY A 56 17.83 -1.65 -1.86
CA GLY A 56 17.43 -0.70 -2.91
C GLY A 56 16.10 -1.10 -3.57
N GLN A 57 15.88 -2.39 -3.82
CA GLN A 57 14.61 -2.90 -4.37
C GLN A 57 13.45 -2.75 -3.39
N VAL A 58 13.66 -3.07 -2.11
CA VAL A 58 12.65 -2.90 -1.05
C VAL A 58 12.24 -1.43 -0.92
N MET A 59 13.20 -0.51 -0.98
CA MET A 59 12.93 0.93 -0.85
C MET A 59 12.27 1.54 -2.09
N ALA A 60 12.44 0.94 -3.26
CA ALA A 60 11.79 1.40 -4.49
C ALA A 60 10.28 1.07 -4.53
N VAL A 61 9.84 0.03 -3.81
CA VAL A 61 8.41 -0.32 -3.72
C VAL A 61 7.64 0.79 -3.01
N GLY A 62 6.59 1.29 -3.67
CA GLY A 62 5.75 2.37 -3.13
C GLY A 62 6.45 3.74 -3.06
N ALA A 63 7.60 3.90 -3.72
CA ALA A 63 8.24 5.21 -3.92
C ALA A 63 7.86 5.85 -5.27
N SER A 64 6.96 5.23 -6.03
CA SER A 64 6.37 5.80 -7.24
C SER A 64 5.15 6.64 -6.88
N GLU A 65 5.42 7.87 -6.42
CA GLU A 65 4.57 9.05 -6.58
C GLU A 65 5.47 10.24 -6.94
#